data_AF-A0A8H7UGM5-F1
#
_entry.id   AF-A0A8H7UGM5-F1
#
_cell.length_a   1.000
_cell.length_b   1.000
_cell.length_c   1.000
_cell.angle_alpha   90.00
_cell.angle_beta   90.00
_cell.angle_gamma   90.00
#
_symmetry.space_group_name_H-M   'P 1'
#
loop_
_entity.id
_entity.type
_entity.pdbx_description
1 polymer ?
#
loop_
_entity_poly.entity_id
_entity_poly.type
_entity_poly.pdbx_seq_one_letter_code
_entity_poly.pdbx_strand_id
1 'polypeptide(L)'
;MVNSVPITTLLSLAHYNKWAYQRLLNGLSTVSDEDYYGNAGLVFRSLHGTLCHLYVADRNWHARFVNDYPDNYKESQLLWRGDDCYATPSATSSPWESAAQCWIDWLTKFPENTDLPKLNFLTSSGEQRKDQDSGLLMLHVFNHATHHRGQITAGVTHFGYPPIDGLDYYVYLTEQK
;
A
#
# COMPACT_ATOMS: atom_id res chain seq x y z
N MET A 1 -5.35 22.48 15.74
CA MET A 1 -5.57 21.18 16.40
C MET A 1 -5.96 20.23 15.30
N VAL A 2 -5.19 19.16 15.07
CA VAL A 2 -5.60 18.14 14.11
C VAL A 2 -6.59 17.25 14.86
N ASN A 3 -7.84 17.26 14.40
CA ASN A 3 -8.87 16.38 14.90
C ASN A 3 -8.44 14.92 14.67
N SER A 4 -8.79 14.03 15.59
CA SER A 4 -8.58 12.60 15.40
C SER A 4 -9.27 12.12 14.11
N VAL A 5 -8.71 11.09 13.48
CA VAL A 5 -9.29 10.50 12.26
C VAL A 5 -10.23 9.37 12.68
N PRO A 6 -11.55 9.46 12.41
CA PRO A 6 -12.49 8.42 12.81
C PRO A 6 -12.16 7.07 12.17
N ILE A 7 -12.34 5.99 12.91
CA ILE A 7 -12.09 4.63 12.40
C ILE A 7 -12.94 4.31 11.17
N THR A 8 -14.17 4.79 11.10
CA THR A 8 -15.02 4.66 9.91
C THR A 8 -14.39 5.26 8.65
N THR A 9 -13.68 6.40 8.79
CA THR A 9 -12.93 7.01 7.68
C THR A 9 -11.74 6.15 7.29
N LEU A 10 -11.00 5.62 8.27
CA LEU A 10 -9.85 4.73 8.02
C LEU A 10 -10.28 3.41 7.38
N LEU A 11 -11.39 2.81 7.81
CA LEU A 11 -11.97 1.61 7.20
C LEU A 11 -12.36 1.88 5.75
N SER A 12 -13.00 3.02 5.48
CA SER A 12 -13.35 3.41 4.10
C SER A 12 -12.11 3.53 3.20
N LEU A 13 -11.02 4.09 3.73
CA LEU A 13 -9.74 4.17 3.01
C LEU A 13 -9.06 2.80 2.86
N ALA A 14 -9.17 1.90 3.85
CA ALA A 14 -8.62 0.55 3.79
C ALA A 14 -9.32 -0.31 2.72
N HIS A 15 -10.66 -0.24 2.65
CA HIS A 15 -11.43 -0.91 1.59
C HIS A 15 -11.11 -0.35 0.21
N TYR A 16 -11.03 0.98 0.08
CA TYR A 16 -10.57 1.62 -1.14
C TYR A 16 -9.16 1.16 -1.54
N ASN A 17 -8.22 1.09 -0.59
CA ASN A 17 -6.85 0.67 -0.85
C ASN A 17 -6.81 -0.76 -1.42
N LYS A 18 -7.58 -1.69 -0.84
CA LYS A 18 -7.69 -3.06 -1.35
C LYS A 18 -8.28 -3.11 -2.76
N TRP A 19 -9.41 -2.44 -2.98
CA TRP A 19 -10.05 -2.36 -4.30
C TRP A 19 -9.12 -1.74 -5.35
N ALA A 20 -8.38 -0.70 -4.99
CA ALA A 20 -7.45 -0.02 -5.89
C ALA A 20 -6.26 -0.92 -6.26
N TYR A 21 -5.75 -1.72 -5.32
CA TYR A 21 -4.74 -2.74 -5.64
C TYR A 21 -5.27 -3.78 -6.61
N GLN A 22 -6.49 -4.30 -6.39
CA GLN A 22 -7.10 -5.28 -7.30
C GLN A 22 -7.21 -4.73 -8.71
N ARG A 23 -7.74 -3.51 -8.86
CA ARG A 23 -7.87 -2.86 -10.18
C ARG A 23 -6.50 -2.60 -10.83
N LEU A 24 -5.53 -2.14 -10.04
CA LEU A 24 -4.17 -1.91 -10.52
C LEU A 24 -3.52 -3.20 -11.04
N LEU A 25 -3.57 -4.28 -10.26
CA LEU A 25 -2.98 -5.57 -10.62
C LEU A 25 -3.63 -6.15 -11.87
N ASN A 26 -4.97 -6.04 -11.98
CA ASN A 26 -5.68 -6.42 -13.20
C ASN A 26 -5.20 -5.62 -14.42
N GLY A 27 -5.01 -4.31 -14.29
CA GLY A 27 -4.46 -3.48 -15.37
C GLY A 27 -3.02 -3.83 -15.73
N LEU A 28 -2.20 -4.19 -14.74
CA LEU A 28 -0.82 -4.63 -14.95
C LEU A 28 -0.73 -6.01 -15.60
N SER A 29 -1.78 -6.84 -15.53
CA SER A 29 -1.80 -8.19 -16.12
C SER A 29 -1.63 -8.23 -17.64
N THR A 30 -1.84 -7.09 -18.33
CA THR A 30 -1.67 -6.97 -19.78
C THR A 30 -0.31 -6.39 -20.18
N VAL A 31 0.50 -5.94 -19.22
CA VAL A 31 1.83 -5.38 -19.47
C VAL A 31 2.82 -6.52 -19.73
N SER A 32 3.71 -6.35 -20.71
CA SER A 32 4.74 -7.33 -21.01
C SER A 32 5.74 -7.43 -19.85
N ASP A 33 6.38 -8.59 -19.67
CA ASP A 33 7.45 -8.71 -18.67
C ASP A 33 8.59 -7.70 -18.94
N GLU A 34 8.94 -7.49 -20.22
CA GLU A 34 9.97 -6.53 -20.62
C GLU A 34 9.68 -5.12 -20.08
N ASP A 35 8.44 -4.63 -20.21
CA ASP A 35 8.06 -3.30 -19.74
C ASP A 35 7.76 -3.26 -18.23
N TYR A 36 7.21 -4.34 -17.66
CA TYR A 36 6.94 -4.43 -16.22
C TYR A 36 8.22 -4.33 -15.39
N TYR A 37 9.29 -4.99 -15.85
CA TYR A 37 10.64 -4.91 -15.23
C TYR A 37 11.50 -3.78 -15.82
N GLY A 38 11.11 -3.23 -16.98
CA GLY A 38 11.81 -2.20 -17.73
C GLY A 38 11.93 -0.85 -17.00
N ASN A 39 12.85 0.00 -17.47
CA ASN A 39 13.02 1.33 -16.89
C ASN A 39 11.90 2.27 -17.37
N ALA A 40 10.96 2.56 -16.48
CA ALA A 40 9.82 3.45 -16.67
C ALA A 40 10.14 4.92 -16.28
N GLY A 41 11.38 5.23 -15.90
CA GLY A 41 11.78 6.58 -15.43
C GLY A 41 11.19 6.97 -14.08
N LEU A 42 10.70 6.00 -13.30
CA LEU A 42 10.11 6.21 -11.98
C LEU A 42 11.17 6.26 -10.88
N VAL A 43 10.80 6.72 -9.68
CA VAL A 43 11.69 6.76 -8.50
C VAL A 43 12.28 5.38 -8.19
N PHE A 44 11.49 4.32 -8.35
CA PHE A 44 11.91 2.93 -8.18
C PHE A 44 12.22 2.24 -9.51
N ARG A 45 12.60 3.03 -10.53
CA ARG A 45 12.99 2.64 -11.88
C ARG A 45 11.88 1.99 -12.72
N SER A 46 11.23 0.94 -12.25
CA SER A 46 10.26 0.14 -13.00
C SER A 46 8.86 0.13 -12.36
N LEU A 47 7.89 -0.43 -13.09
CA LEU A 47 6.54 -0.70 -12.54
C LEU A 47 6.64 -1.71 -11.39
N HIS A 48 7.37 -2.79 -11.61
CA HIS A 48 7.65 -3.81 -10.60
C HIS A 48 8.31 -3.22 -9.35
N GLY A 49 9.37 -2.44 -9.49
CA GLY A 49 10.08 -1.83 -8.35
C GLY A 49 9.18 -0.91 -7.53
N THR A 50 8.28 -0.17 -8.19
CA THR A 50 7.30 0.70 -7.52
C THR A 50 6.23 -0.12 -6.80
N LEU A 51 5.76 -1.21 -7.39
CA LEU A 51 4.78 -2.11 -6.78
C LEU A 51 5.37 -2.89 -5.59
N CYS A 52 6.66 -3.23 -5.65
CA CYS A 52 7.38 -3.81 -4.52
C CYS A 52 7.57 -2.83 -3.38
N HIS A 53 7.91 -1.57 -3.68
CA HIS A 53 7.99 -0.52 -2.67
C HIS A 53 6.65 -0.36 -1.93
N LEU A 54 5.53 -0.37 -2.67
CA LEU A 54 4.19 -0.35 -2.09
C LEU A 54 3.96 -1.50 -1.10
N TYR A 55 4.27 -2.74 -1.49
CA TYR A 55 4.15 -3.92 -0.62
C TYR A 55 5.00 -3.83 0.64
N VAL A 56 6.28 -3.49 0.48
CA VAL A 56 7.24 -3.35 1.57
C VAL A 56 6.80 -2.25 2.53
N ALA A 57 6.29 -1.12 1.99
CA ALA A 57 5.76 -0.03 2.80
C ALA A 57 4.53 -0.48 3.61
N ASP A 58 3.55 -1.15 2.99
CA ASP A 58 2.36 -1.67 3.67
C ASP A 58 2.74 -2.66 4.79
N ARG A 59 3.61 -3.64 4.50
CA ARG A 59 4.08 -4.60 5.52
C ARG A 59 4.80 -3.92 6.67
N ASN A 60 5.73 -3.01 6.39
CA ASN A 60 6.52 -2.35 7.42
C ASN A 60 5.66 -1.45 8.31
N TRP A 61 4.71 -0.73 7.72
CA TRP A 61 3.78 0.06 8.50
C TRP A 61 2.86 -0.85 9.32
N HIS A 62 2.23 -1.86 8.72
CA HIS A 62 1.36 -2.78 9.44
C HIS A 62 2.08 -3.43 10.63
N ALA A 63 3.31 -3.92 10.44
CA ALA A 63 4.14 -4.48 11.51
C ALA A 63 4.34 -3.53 12.70
N ARG A 64 4.47 -2.22 12.45
CA ARG A 64 4.54 -1.22 13.53
C ARG A 64 3.22 -1.14 14.30
N PHE A 65 2.08 -1.11 13.59
CA PHE A 65 0.75 -1.02 14.21
C PHE A 65 0.36 -2.26 15.02
N VAL A 66 0.85 -3.45 14.65
CA VAL A 66 0.60 -4.70 15.39
C VAL A 66 1.70 -5.06 16.39
N ASN A 67 2.71 -4.20 16.57
CA ASN A 67 3.87 -4.43 17.43
C ASN A 67 4.65 -5.73 17.08
N ASP A 68 4.75 -6.04 15.79
CA ASP A 68 5.47 -7.19 15.22
C ASP A 68 6.78 -6.75 14.53
N TYR A 69 7.42 -5.72 15.11
CA TYR A 69 8.69 -5.15 14.69
C TYR A 69 9.76 -5.53 15.74
N PRO A 70 11.02 -5.91 15.38
CA PRO A 70 11.73 -5.63 14.12
C PRO A 70 11.86 -6.79 13.12
N ASP A 71 11.35 -7.99 13.39
CA ASP A 71 11.67 -9.15 12.55
C ASP A 71 11.04 -9.08 11.15
N ASN A 72 9.82 -8.52 11.02
CA ASN A 72 9.22 -8.19 9.72
C ASN A 72 10.05 -7.20 8.89
N TYR A 73 10.77 -6.28 9.53
CA TYR A 73 11.57 -5.29 8.83
C TYR A 73 12.84 -5.88 8.23
N LYS A 74 13.47 -6.83 8.93
CA LYS A 74 14.61 -7.57 8.38
C LYS A 74 14.17 -8.39 7.17
N GLU A 75 13.02 -9.05 7.27
CA GLU A 75 12.44 -9.80 6.15
C GLU A 75 12.11 -8.87 4.96
N SER A 76 11.51 -7.70 5.21
CA SER A 76 11.18 -6.75 4.14
C SER A 76 12.41 -6.14 3.46
N GLN A 77 13.52 -5.95 4.19
CA GLN A 77 14.81 -5.56 3.59
C GLN A 77 15.42 -6.67 2.72
N LEU A 78 15.27 -7.93 3.11
CA LEU A 78 15.70 -9.06 2.27
C LEU A 78 14.84 -9.14 1.01
N LEU A 79 13.54 -8.89 1.11
CA LEU A 79 12.62 -8.81 -0.03
C LEU A 79 12.93 -7.67 -1.00
N TRP A 80 13.45 -6.54 -0.51
CA TRP A 80 13.93 -5.43 -1.35
C TRP A 80 15.23 -5.76 -2.10
N ARG A 81 16.06 -6.65 -1.53
CA ARG A 81 17.39 -7.00 -2.06
C ARG A 81 17.41 -8.29 -2.89
N GLY A 82 16.42 -9.16 -2.74
CA GLY A 82 16.23 -10.31 -3.60
C GLY A 82 15.57 -9.87 -4.90
N ASP A 83 16.07 -10.34 -6.04
CA ASP A 83 15.61 -9.99 -7.40
C ASP A 83 14.15 -10.38 -7.72
N ASP A 84 13.32 -10.71 -6.73
CA ASP A 84 11.92 -11.07 -6.96
C ASP A 84 11.08 -10.86 -5.69
N CYS A 85 10.70 -9.63 -5.42
CA CYS A 85 9.62 -9.33 -4.50
C CYS A 85 8.31 -9.75 -5.17
N TYR A 86 7.95 -11.03 -4.96
CA TYR A 86 6.72 -11.72 -5.37
C TYR A 86 5.66 -10.79 -5.98
N ALA A 87 5.68 -10.61 -7.30
CA ALA A 87 4.83 -11.40 -8.18
C ALA A 87 4.98 -10.96 -9.63
N THR A 88 4.86 -11.96 -10.51
CA THR A 88 4.33 -11.72 -11.84
C THR A 88 2.87 -11.27 -11.70
N PRO A 89 2.35 -10.40 -12.58
CA PRO A 89 0.94 -10.02 -12.60
C PRO A 89 -0.04 -11.22 -12.66
N SER A 90 0.46 -12.40 -13.05
CA SER A 90 -0.27 -13.66 -13.17
C SER A 90 -0.40 -14.48 -11.88
N ALA A 91 0.15 -14.04 -10.74
CA ALA A 91 0.09 -14.82 -9.51
C ALA A 91 -1.36 -14.89 -8.96
N THR A 92 -1.83 -16.11 -8.69
CA THR A 92 -3.20 -16.41 -8.26
C THR A 92 -3.51 -16.03 -6.80
N SER A 93 -2.48 -15.73 -6.01
CA SER A 93 -2.58 -15.08 -4.71
C SER A 93 -1.66 -13.86 -4.70
N SER A 94 -2.26 -12.67 -4.71
CA SER A 94 -1.53 -11.42 -4.69
C SER A 94 -1.09 -11.10 -3.24
N PRO A 95 0.22 -11.13 -2.92
CA PRO A 95 0.68 -10.70 -1.60
C PRO A 95 0.29 -9.25 -1.28
N TRP A 96 0.07 -8.42 -2.30
CA TRP A 96 -0.45 -7.04 -2.15
C TRP A 96 -1.89 -7.01 -1.66
N GLU A 97 -2.76 -7.87 -2.18
CA GLU A 97 -4.15 -7.95 -1.72
C GLU A 97 -4.23 -8.44 -0.28
N SER A 98 -3.40 -9.43 0.08
CA SER A 98 -3.28 -9.90 1.46
C SER A 98 -2.79 -8.80 2.38
N ALA A 99 -1.77 -8.03 1.98
CA ALA A 99 -1.28 -6.90 2.76
C ALA A 99 -2.34 -5.80 2.93
N ALA A 100 -3.12 -5.52 1.89
CA ALA A 100 -4.23 -4.57 1.98
C ALA A 100 -5.36 -5.08 2.88
N GLN A 101 -5.66 -6.38 2.86
CA GLN A 101 -6.66 -7.00 3.74
C GLN A 101 -6.26 -6.92 5.21
N CYS A 102 -4.97 -7.06 5.54
CA CYS A 102 -4.50 -6.96 6.92
C CYS A 102 -4.90 -5.64 7.59
N TRP A 103 -4.94 -4.52 6.84
CA TRP A 103 -5.41 -3.24 7.37
C TRP A 103 -6.90 -3.26 7.76
N ILE A 104 -7.75 -3.87 6.94
CA ILE A 104 -9.18 -4.03 7.23
C ILE A 104 -9.37 -4.92 8.47
N ASP A 105 -8.68 -6.06 8.50
CA ASP A 105 -8.74 -7.01 9.62
C ASP A 105 -8.23 -6.40 10.92
N TRP A 106 -7.25 -5.50 10.86
CA TRP A 106 -6.77 -4.80 12.04
C TRP A 106 -7.75 -3.72 12.52
N LEU A 107 -8.28 -2.90 11.61
CA LEU A 107 -9.21 -1.82 11.95
C LEU A 107 -10.53 -2.32 12.52
N THR A 108 -11.03 -3.46 12.04
CA THR A 108 -12.29 -4.08 12.51
C THR A 108 -12.22 -4.60 13.95
N LYS A 109 -11.02 -4.66 14.57
CA LYS A 109 -10.85 -5.00 15.99
C LYS A 109 -11.25 -3.87 16.94
N PHE A 110 -11.43 -2.65 16.41
CA PHE A 110 -11.73 -1.47 17.20
C PHE A 110 -13.19 -1.02 16.99
N PRO A 111 -13.86 -0.47 18.01
CA PRO A 111 -15.20 0.09 17.86
C PRO A 111 -15.24 1.31 16.93
N GLU A 112 -16.26 1.41 16.08
CA GLU A 112 -16.39 2.43 15.03
C GLU A 112 -16.30 3.89 15.51
N ASN A 113 -16.69 4.16 16.77
CA ASN A 113 -16.72 5.49 17.38
C ASN A 113 -15.56 5.74 18.36
N THR A 114 -14.42 5.10 18.13
CA THR A 114 -13.21 5.30 18.95
C THR A 114 -12.07 5.84 18.14
N ASP A 115 -11.16 6.55 18.80
CA ASP A 115 -9.87 6.89 18.23
C ASP A 115 -8.94 5.69 18.33
N LEU A 116 -8.03 5.56 17.36
CA LEU A 116 -6.97 4.56 17.46
C LEU A 116 -6.03 4.87 18.63
N PRO A 117 -5.53 3.85 19.35
CA PRO A 117 -4.55 4.04 20.40
C PRO A 117 -3.28 4.68 19.84
N LYS A 118 -2.57 5.50 20.63
CA LYS A 118 -1.31 6.12 20.20
C LYS A 118 -0.26 5.04 19.86
N LEU A 119 0.58 5.33 18.87
CA LEU A 119 1.59 4.39 18.37
C LEU A 119 2.98 4.71 18.91
N ASN A 120 3.64 3.66 19.40
CA ASN A 120 5.07 3.66 19.71
C ASN A 120 5.77 2.73 18.72
N PHE A 121 6.83 3.19 18.05
CA PHE A 121 7.51 2.37 17.05
C PHE A 121 8.97 2.80 16.83
N LEU A 122 9.74 1.96 16.14
CA LEU A 122 11.07 2.29 15.64
C LEU A 122 11.00 2.69 14.16
N THR A 123 11.64 3.80 13.81
CA THR A 123 11.82 4.18 12.41
C THR A 123 12.72 3.16 11.69
N SER A 124 12.75 3.23 10.37
CA SER A 124 13.66 2.42 9.54
C SER A 124 15.16 2.69 9.86
N SER A 125 15.49 3.86 10.42
CA SER A 125 16.82 4.22 10.90
C SER A 125 17.11 3.78 12.35
N GLY A 126 16.14 3.11 13.02
CA GLY A 126 16.27 2.65 14.40
C GLY A 126 15.95 3.70 15.46
N GLU A 127 15.44 4.87 15.08
CA GLU A 127 15.06 5.93 16.02
C GLU A 127 13.71 5.59 16.69
N GLN A 128 13.62 5.81 18.00
CA GLN A 128 12.37 5.58 18.73
C GLN A 128 11.41 6.76 18.55
N ARG A 129 10.17 6.44 18.16
CA ARG A 129 9.03 7.35 18.15
C ARG A 129 8.01 6.91 19.20
N LYS A 130 7.51 7.87 19.98
CA LYS A 130 6.55 7.62 21.06
C LYS A 130 5.31 8.50 20.92
N ASP A 131 4.18 8.01 21.40
CA ASP A 131 2.90 8.71 21.51
C ASP A 131 2.42 9.36 20.20
N GLN A 132 2.70 8.69 19.08
CA GLN A 132 2.36 9.20 17.75
C GLN A 132 0.88 9.00 17.45
N ASP A 133 0.32 9.89 16.64
CA ASP A 133 -1.09 9.81 16.24
C ASP A 133 -1.32 8.73 15.18
N SER A 134 -1.89 7.61 15.61
CA SER A 134 -2.16 6.45 14.75
C SER A 134 -3.10 6.75 13.59
N GLY A 135 -4.10 7.60 13.79
CA GLY A 135 -5.04 7.97 12.72
C GLY A 135 -4.34 8.75 11.62
N LEU A 136 -3.50 9.71 11.98
CA LEU A 136 -2.71 10.48 11.00
C LEU A 136 -1.62 9.66 10.32
N LEU A 137 -0.97 8.76 11.06
CA LEU A 137 0.00 7.84 10.47
C LEU A 137 -0.67 6.88 9.48
N MET A 138 -1.87 6.39 9.79
CA MET A 138 -2.60 5.52 8.87
C MET A 138 -3.13 6.27 7.64
N LEU A 139 -3.55 7.54 7.81
CA LEU A 139 -3.86 8.42 6.68
C LEU A 139 -2.63 8.60 5.77
N HIS A 140 -1.43 8.76 6.36
CA HIS A 140 -0.18 8.77 5.60
C HIS A 140 0.02 7.48 4.80
N VAL A 141 -0.22 6.30 5.39
CA VAL A 141 -0.10 5.01 4.69
C VAL A 141 -0.96 4.98 3.42
N PHE A 142 -2.25 5.30 3.53
CA PHE A 142 -3.16 5.25 2.38
C PHE A 142 -2.88 6.35 1.34
N ASN A 143 -2.45 7.53 1.78
CA ASN A 143 -2.05 8.61 0.88
C ASN A 143 -0.74 8.28 0.14
N HIS A 144 0.24 7.70 0.83
CA HIS A 144 1.49 7.20 0.23
C HIS A 144 1.18 6.11 -0.81
N ALA A 145 0.25 5.21 -0.52
CA ALA A 145 -0.17 4.19 -1.46
C ALA A 145 -0.78 4.80 -2.74
N THR A 146 -1.65 5.80 -2.57
CA THR A 146 -2.26 6.56 -3.69
C THR A 146 -1.20 7.26 -4.55
N HIS A 147 -0.21 7.90 -3.92
CA HIS A 147 0.90 8.57 -4.62
C HIS A 147 1.67 7.61 -5.53
N HIS A 148 2.06 6.44 -5.03
CA HIS A 148 2.85 5.48 -5.82
C HIS A 148 2.02 4.70 -6.84
N ARG A 149 0.73 4.46 -6.60
CA ARG A 149 -0.16 3.96 -7.66
C ARG A 149 -0.25 4.93 -8.84
N GLY A 150 -0.29 6.24 -8.57
CA GLY A 150 -0.24 7.26 -9.62
C GLY A 150 1.07 7.24 -10.43
N GLN A 151 2.19 6.88 -9.80
CA GLN A 151 3.45 6.67 -10.53
C GLN A 151 3.39 5.45 -11.45
N ILE A 152 2.80 4.35 -10.97
CA ILE A 152 2.64 3.13 -11.76
C ILE A 152 1.74 3.40 -12.97
N THR A 153 0.59 4.05 -12.79
CA THR A 153 -0.34 4.33 -13.90
C THR A 153 0.31 5.24 -14.95
N ALA A 154 1.09 6.24 -14.51
CA ALA A 154 1.88 7.08 -15.41
C ALA A 154 2.93 6.25 -16.19
N GLY A 155 3.64 5.34 -15.51
CA GLY A 155 4.59 4.44 -16.16
C GLY A 155 3.94 3.49 -17.19
N VAL A 156 2.74 2.96 -16.89
CA VAL A 156 1.97 2.13 -17.83
C VAL A 156 1.65 2.92 -19.10
N THR A 157 1.17 4.16 -18.97
CA THR A 157 0.91 5.02 -20.14
C THR A 157 2.18 5.42 -20.88
N HIS A 158 3.31 5.56 -20.18
CA HIS A 158 4.61 5.87 -20.78
C HIS A 158 5.07 4.77 -21.75
N PHE A 159 4.85 3.51 -21.40
CA PHE A 159 5.12 2.36 -22.28
C PHE A 159 4.08 2.17 -23.40
N GLY A 160 3.08 3.05 -23.51
CA GLY A 160 2.08 3.02 -24.59
C GLY A 160 0.91 2.07 -24.35
N TYR A 161 0.78 1.49 -23.15
CA TYR A 161 -0.40 0.71 -22.77
C TYR A 161 -1.61 1.62 -22.49
N PRO A 162 -2.84 1.09 -22.59
CA PRO A 162 -4.02 1.81 -22.13
C PRO A 162 -3.89 2.23 -20.65
N PRO A 163 -4.40 3.42 -20.28
CA PRO A 163 -4.34 3.86 -18.90
C PRO A 163 -5.15 2.93 -18.00
N ILE A 164 -4.60 2.64 -16.82
CA ILE A 164 -5.36 1.98 -15.74
C ILE A 164 -6.21 3.07 -15.07
N ASP A 165 -7.38 3.30 -15.65
CA ASP A 165 -8.30 4.36 -15.24
C ASP A 165 -9.15 3.97 -14.03
N GLY A 166 -9.78 4.99 -13.43
CA GLY A 166 -10.80 4.79 -12.41
C GLY A 166 -10.25 4.30 -11.08
N LEU A 167 -9.06 4.75 -10.68
CA LEU A 167 -8.51 4.52 -9.34
C LEU A 167 -8.90 5.61 -8.34
N ASP A 168 -9.69 6.61 -8.75
CA ASP A 168 -10.13 7.67 -7.86
C ASP A 168 -11.06 7.15 -6.76
N TYR A 169 -10.94 7.73 -5.56
CA TYR A 169 -11.80 7.37 -4.44
C TYR A 169 -13.29 7.57 -4.75
N TYR A 170 -13.64 8.58 -5.54
CA TYR A 170 -15.02 8.80 -5.98
C TYR A 170 -15.53 7.64 -6.85
N VAL A 171 -14.71 7.10 -7.76
CA VAL A 171 -15.08 5.95 -8.59
C VAL A 171 -15.34 4.72 -7.72
N TYR A 172 -14.47 4.47 -6.74
CA TYR A 172 -14.70 3.43 -5.73
C TYR A 172 -16.08 3.59 -5.07
N LEU A 173 -16.42 4.78 -4.56
CA LEU A 173 -17.72 5.03 -3.93
C LEU A 173 -18.92 4.79 -4.85
N THR A 174 -18.77 5.03 -6.16
CA THR A 174 -19.84 4.76 -7.14
C THR A 174 -20.05 3.28 -7.43
N GLU A 175 -19.00 2.46 -7.31
CA GLU A 175 -19.05 1.02 -7.58
C GLU A 175 -19.43 0.18 -6.34
N GLN A 176 -19.48 0.76 -5.14
CA GLN A 176 -19.94 0.07 -3.91
C GLN A 176 -21.46 0.12 -3.68
N LYS A 177 -22.23 0.70 -4.61
CA LYS A 177 -23.70 0.79 -4.55
C LYS A 177 -24.35 -0.41 -5.22
#